data_AF-A0A143PQJ8-F1
#
_entry.id   AF-A0A143PQJ8-F1
#
_cell.length_a   1.000
_cell.length_b   1.000
_cell.length_c   1.000
_cell.angle_alpha   90.00
_cell.angle_beta   90.00
_cell.angle_gamma   90.00
#
_symmetry.space_group_name_H-M   'P 1'
#
loop_
_entity.id
_entity.type
_entity.pdbx_description
1 polymer ?
#
loop_
_entity_poly.entity_id
_entity_poly.type
_entity_poly.pdbx_seq_one_letter_code
_entity_poly.pdbx_strand_id
1 'polypeptide(L)'
;MRLSLYTSVRNVVRMDFPVREMLQHHLPLADEIIVNEGHSDDGTLELVSSIDPKIKVFRHAWDDTPSPAWWARFSDDARRHCTGDWCLKLDCDEFIPEWEFARLHEQIRTASEDILPVKFTNFYGNYRVYHAAPEKIRWITHKWILHRNRPDVHYVGDGSSAQIGEQPWPAVRSDALTLHHFGAVRDAAQMRKKWREDGLRKQNRRGPWIPQFIYNFRPHDWFDADFIDDLATYEGPFIGPVREAPDRFTKDNLRLFHHLKQLGR
;
A
#
# COMPACT_ATOMS: atom_id res chain seq x y z
N MET A 1 -9.27 -18.38 -14.11
CA MET A 1 -9.65 -16.95 -14.18
C MET A 1 -8.36 -16.17 -14.21
N ARG A 2 -8.27 -15.16 -15.08
CA ARG A 2 -7.10 -14.28 -15.20
C ARG A 2 -7.18 -13.14 -14.18
N LEU A 3 -6.05 -12.80 -13.57
CA LEU A 3 -5.92 -11.72 -12.60
C LEU A 3 -5.02 -10.61 -13.14
N SER A 4 -5.55 -9.39 -13.21
CA SER A 4 -4.76 -8.18 -13.41
C SER A 4 -4.42 -7.57 -12.05
N LEU A 5 -3.16 -7.28 -11.80
CA LEU A 5 -2.77 -6.37 -10.72
C LEU A 5 -2.65 -4.97 -11.30
N TYR A 6 -3.01 -3.95 -10.53
CA TYR A 6 -2.73 -2.58 -10.93
C TYR A 6 -2.31 -1.71 -9.76
N THR A 7 -1.50 -0.71 -10.09
CA THR A 7 -0.95 0.24 -9.13
C THR A 7 -0.74 1.60 -9.79
N SER A 8 -0.41 2.59 -8.96
CA SER A 8 -0.14 3.97 -9.34
C SER A 8 1.15 4.42 -8.71
N VAL A 9 2.04 5.04 -9.50
CA VAL A 9 3.37 5.44 -9.05
C VAL A 9 3.62 6.92 -9.36
N ARG A 10 4.25 7.63 -8.44
CA ARG A 10 4.73 9.00 -8.63
C ARG A 10 5.96 9.24 -7.77
N ASN A 11 7.09 9.54 -8.40
CA ASN A 11 8.35 9.89 -7.74
C ASN A 11 8.78 8.89 -6.64
N VAL A 12 8.64 7.61 -6.93
CA VAL A 12 8.83 6.53 -5.95
C VAL A 12 10.30 6.32 -5.58
N VAL A 13 11.24 6.72 -6.46
CA VAL A 13 12.68 6.71 -6.16
C VAL A 13 12.99 7.73 -5.08
N ARG A 14 12.55 8.97 -5.26
CA ARG A 14 12.74 10.06 -4.29
C ARG A 14 11.99 9.82 -2.98
N MET A 15 10.83 9.17 -3.04
CA MET A 15 9.99 8.87 -1.87
C MET A 15 10.39 7.59 -1.14
N ASP A 16 11.39 6.85 -1.63
CA ASP A 16 11.90 5.60 -1.05
C ASP A 16 10.81 4.53 -0.83
N PHE A 17 9.88 4.39 -1.79
CA PHE A 17 8.92 3.29 -1.77
C PHE A 17 9.57 2.00 -2.28
N PRO A 18 9.21 0.82 -1.74
CA PRO A 18 9.71 -0.48 -2.20
C PRO A 18 8.99 -0.95 -3.48
N VAL A 19 8.79 -0.07 -4.47
CA VAL A 19 7.96 -0.38 -5.65
C VAL A 19 8.56 -1.50 -6.50
N ARG A 20 9.90 -1.56 -6.59
CA ARG A 20 10.59 -2.59 -7.39
C ARG A 20 10.33 -3.95 -6.76
N GLU A 21 10.56 -4.02 -5.46
CA GLU A 21 10.34 -5.21 -4.64
C GLU A 21 8.86 -5.64 -4.69
N MET A 22 7.94 -4.67 -4.60
CA MET A 22 6.50 -4.92 -4.73
C MET A 22 6.15 -5.50 -6.10
N LEU A 23 6.58 -4.88 -7.19
CA LEU A 23 6.24 -5.36 -8.54
C LEU A 23 6.84 -6.74 -8.81
N GLN A 24 8.11 -6.97 -8.47
CA GLN A 24 8.79 -8.26 -8.67
C GLN A 24 8.12 -9.39 -7.87
N HIS A 25 7.77 -9.12 -6.61
CA HIS A 25 7.12 -10.09 -5.73
C HIS A 25 5.79 -10.61 -6.28
N HIS A 26 5.02 -9.77 -6.98
CA HIS A 26 3.70 -10.14 -7.50
C HIS A 26 3.69 -10.62 -8.97
N LEU A 27 4.84 -10.67 -9.66
CA LEU A 27 4.95 -11.27 -11.00
C LEU A 27 4.39 -12.71 -11.11
N PRO A 28 4.60 -13.60 -10.13
CA PRO A 28 4.00 -14.94 -10.16
C PRO A 28 2.50 -14.96 -9.77
N LEU A 29 1.98 -13.91 -9.13
CA LEU A 29 0.57 -13.82 -8.72
C LEU A 29 -0.33 -13.37 -9.88
N ALA A 30 0.13 -12.43 -10.70
CA ALA A 30 -0.70 -11.78 -11.71
C ALA A 30 -0.37 -12.25 -13.15
N ASP A 31 -1.41 -12.31 -13.99
CA ASP A 31 -1.26 -12.54 -15.43
C ASP A 31 -0.71 -11.30 -16.15
N GLU A 32 -1.02 -10.11 -15.62
CA GLU A 32 -0.45 -8.84 -16.04
C GLU A 32 -0.42 -7.86 -14.87
N ILE A 33 0.48 -6.88 -14.93
CA ILE A 33 0.55 -5.79 -13.98
C ILE A 33 0.43 -4.47 -14.72
N ILE A 34 -0.56 -3.65 -14.37
CA ILE A 34 -0.78 -2.34 -14.95
C ILE A 34 -0.22 -1.27 -14.01
N VAL A 35 0.64 -0.41 -14.52
CA VAL A 35 1.21 0.71 -13.75
C VAL A 35 0.79 2.03 -14.37
N ASN A 36 0.04 2.83 -13.62
CA ASN A 36 -0.23 4.22 -13.97
C ASN A 36 0.91 5.11 -13.42
N GLU A 37 1.75 5.62 -14.32
CA GLU A 37 2.92 6.42 -14.00
C GLU A 37 2.60 7.92 -14.07
N GLY A 38 2.75 8.59 -12.92
CA GLY A 38 2.38 9.97 -12.68
C GLY A 38 3.27 11.05 -13.31
N HIS A 39 3.96 10.81 -14.43
CA HIS A 39 4.93 11.73 -15.05
C HIS A 39 6.14 12.11 -14.18
N SER A 40 6.69 11.16 -13.43
CA SER A 40 7.78 11.34 -12.47
C SER A 40 9.05 11.91 -13.10
N ASP A 41 9.83 12.62 -12.28
CA ASP A 41 11.06 13.34 -12.67
C ASP A 41 12.34 12.76 -12.05
N ASP A 42 12.27 11.58 -11.44
CA ASP A 42 13.30 10.98 -10.59
C ASP A 42 13.79 9.60 -11.05
N GLY A 43 13.48 9.21 -12.28
CA GLY A 43 13.83 7.89 -12.82
C GLY A 43 12.79 6.79 -12.54
N THR A 44 11.63 7.13 -11.95
CA THR A 44 10.57 6.15 -11.65
C THR A 44 10.08 5.41 -12.89
N LEU A 45 9.90 6.08 -14.03
CA LEU A 45 9.40 5.45 -15.25
C LEU A 45 10.37 4.36 -15.72
N GLU A 46 11.65 4.71 -15.85
CA GLU A 46 12.71 3.80 -16.25
C GLU A 46 12.82 2.62 -15.29
N LEU A 47 12.72 2.89 -13.99
CA LEU A 47 12.72 1.88 -12.94
C LEU A 47 11.61 0.85 -13.13
N VAL A 48 10.35 1.27 -13.30
CA VAL A 48 9.21 0.34 -13.39
C VAL A 48 9.14 -0.37 -14.73
N SER A 49 9.48 0.31 -15.82
CA SER A 49 9.47 -0.25 -17.17
C SER A 49 10.57 -1.30 -17.39
N SER A 50 11.66 -1.27 -16.61
CA SER A 50 12.76 -2.22 -16.78
C SER A 50 12.59 -3.54 -16.02
N ILE A 51 11.51 -3.74 -15.28
CA ILE A 51 11.40 -4.87 -14.34
C ILE A 51 11.04 -6.17 -15.07
N ASP A 52 9.93 -6.19 -15.82
CA ASP A 52 9.43 -7.39 -16.48
C ASP A 52 8.42 -7.03 -17.59
N PRO A 53 8.39 -7.75 -18.72
CA PRO A 53 7.42 -7.53 -19.81
C PRO A 53 5.93 -7.68 -19.40
N LYS A 54 5.61 -8.39 -18.32
CA LYS A 54 4.24 -8.44 -17.75
C LYS A 54 3.78 -7.09 -17.21
N ILE A 55 4.69 -6.18 -16.91
CA ILE A 55 4.40 -4.84 -16.40
C ILE A 55 4.14 -3.90 -17.57
N LYS A 56 2.89 -3.49 -17.72
CA LYS A 56 2.43 -2.55 -18.74
C LYS A 56 2.30 -1.18 -18.10
N VAL A 57 3.14 -0.25 -18.53
CA VAL A 57 3.16 1.11 -18.02
C VAL A 57 2.44 2.02 -18.99
N PHE A 58 1.50 2.81 -18.48
CA PHE A 58 0.95 3.97 -19.18
C PHE A 58 1.12 5.19 -18.29
N ARG A 59 0.98 6.38 -18.86
CA ARG A 59 1.27 7.63 -18.17
C ARG A 59 0.04 8.53 -18.12
N HIS A 60 -0.23 9.07 -16.94
CA HIS A 60 -1.23 10.10 -16.72
C HIS A 60 -0.64 11.12 -15.74
N ALA A 61 -0.75 12.41 -16.06
CA ALA A 61 -0.26 13.48 -15.21
C ALA A 61 -0.84 13.39 -13.78
N TRP A 62 0.06 13.41 -12.80
CA TRP A 62 -0.30 13.52 -11.40
C TRP A 62 -0.74 14.96 -11.08
N ASP A 63 -1.89 15.14 -10.44
CA ASP A 63 -2.32 16.45 -9.95
C ASP A 63 -1.56 16.77 -8.67
N ASP A 64 -0.82 17.88 -8.65
CA ASP A 64 -0.08 18.34 -7.47
C ASP A 64 -1.03 18.82 -6.34
N THR A 65 -2.33 18.93 -6.65
CA THR A 65 -3.39 19.36 -5.75
C THR A 65 -4.57 18.39 -5.69
N PRO A 66 -4.32 17.11 -5.40
CA PRO A 66 -5.30 16.06 -5.63
C PRO A 66 -6.46 16.15 -4.65
N SER A 67 -7.67 16.19 -5.19
CA SER A 67 -8.92 16.05 -4.43
C SER A 67 -9.26 14.56 -4.23
N PRO A 68 -10.13 14.19 -3.26
CA PRO A 68 -10.68 12.84 -3.16
C PRO A 68 -11.21 12.30 -4.50
N ALA A 69 -11.99 13.12 -5.21
CA ALA A 69 -12.50 12.77 -6.54
C ALA A 69 -11.38 12.57 -7.58
N TRP A 70 -10.25 13.27 -7.46
CA TRP A 70 -9.10 13.03 -8.32
C TRP A 70 -8.45 11.67 -8.02
N TRP A 71 -8.26 11.32 -6.75
CA TRP A 71 -7.69 10.01 -6.37
C TRP A 71 -8.53 8.84 -6.89
N ALA A 72 -9.85 8.92 -6.71
CA ALA A 72 -10.79 7.95 -7.24
C ALA A 72 -10.63 7.78 -8.77
N ARG A 73 -10.64 8.90 -9.52
CA ARG A 73 -10.45 8.87 -10.97
C ARG A 73 -9.08 8.31 -11.38
N PHE A 74 -8.02 8.66 -10.65
CA PHE A 74 -6.67 8.19 -10.97
C PHE A 74 -6.53 6.67 -10.78
N SER A 75 -7.14 6.13 -9.72
CA SER A 75 -7.28 4.68 -9.50
C SER A 75 -8.13 4.01 -10.59
N ASP A 76 -9.23 4.64 -11.00
CA ASP A 76 -10.11 4.14 -12.06
C ASP A 76 -9.41 4.08 -13.42
N ASP A 77 -8.59 5.07 -13.75
CA ASP A 77 -7.85 5.08 -15.01
C ASP A 77 -6.88 3.90 -15.10
N ALA A 78 -6.19 3.57 -14.00
CA ALA A 78 -5.37 2.36 -13.94
C ALA A 78 -6.20 1.09 -14.12
N ARG A 79 -7.32 0.98 -13.40
CA ARG A 79 -8.24 -0.15 -13.49
C ARG A 79 -8.76 -0.40 -14.91
N ARG A 80 -9.08 0.66 -15.67
CA ARG A 80 -9.64 0.54 -17.03
C ARG A 80 -8.68 -0.09 -18.05
N HIS A 81 -7.39 -0.14 -17.75
CA HIS A 81 -6.39 -0.80 -18.59
C HIS A 81 -6.23 -2.30 -18.27
N CYS A 82 -6.86 -2.80 -17.21
CA CYS A 82 -6.84 -4.22 -16.86
C CYS A 82 -7.69 -5.05 -17.83
N THR A 83 -7.18 -6.22 -18.22
CA THR A 83 -7.82 -7.17 -19.16
C THR A 83 -8.19 -8.52 -18.53
N GLY A 84 -7.79 -8.76 -17.28
CA GLY A 84 -8.13 -9.97 -16.53
C GLY A 84 -9.61 -10.01 -16.14
N ASP A 85 -10.07 -11.21 -15.75
CA ASP A 85 -11.43 -11.42 -15.25
C ASP A 85 -11.62 -10.77 -13.86
N TRP A 86 -10.53 -10.74 -13.09
CA TRP A 86 -10.44 -10.10 -11.78
C TRP A 86 -9.30 -9.10 -11.75
N CYS A 87 -9.39 -8.16 -10.83
CA CYS A 87 -8.50 -7.04 -10.65
C CYS A 87 -8.12 -6.91 -9.17
N LEU A 88 -6.83 -6.70 -8.91
CA LEU A 88 -6.28 -6.43 -7.58
C LEU A 88 -5.55 -5.09 -7.61
N LYS A 89 -6.02 -4.12 -6.81
CA LYS A 89 -5.26 -2.88 -6.59
C LYS A 89 -4.29 -3.06 -5.43
N LEU A 90 -3.05 -2.64 -5.62
CA LEU A 90 -2.08 -2.47 -4.53
C LEU A 90 -1.41 -1.09 -4.62
N ASP A 91 -1.15 -0.49 -3.47
CA ASP A 91 -0.24 0.66 -3.36
C ASP A 91 1.24 0.20 -3.38
N CYS A 92 2.18 1.12 -3.57
CA CYS A 92 3.60 0.80 -3.81
C CYS A 92 4.32 0.13 -2.62
N ASP A 93 3.71 0.14 -1.44
CA ASP A 93 4.19 -0.39 -0.17
C ASP A 93 3.29 -1.53 0.36
N GLU A 94 2.45 -2.10 -0.48
CA GLU A 94 1.51 -3.17 -0.15
C GLU A 94 1.88 -4.50 -0.81
N PHE A 95 1.83 -5.58 -0.04
CA PHE A 95 2.24 -6.91 -0.46
C PHE A 95 1.20 -7.96 -0.07
N ILE A 96 0.65 -8.67 -1.05
CA ILE A 96 0.01 -9.96 -0.78
C ILE A 96 1.16 -10.95 -0.48
N PRO A 97 1.21 -11.57 0.70
CA PRO A 97 2.24 -12.56 0.98
C PRO A 97 2.17 -13.74 0.02
N GLU A 98 3.33 -14.31 -0.34
CA GLU A 98 3.39 -15.39 -1.33
C GLU A 98 2.64 -16.66 -0.89
N TRP A 99 2.50 -16.87 0.43
CA TRP A 99 1.71 -17.98 0.97
C TRP A 99 0.19 -17.78 0.82
N GLU A 100 -0.27 -16.57 0.50
CA GLU A 100 -1.68 -16.27 0.20
C GLU A 100 -2.02 -16.43 -1.28
N PHE A 101 -1.03 -16.59 -2.19
CA PHE A 101 -1.27 -16.58 -3.64
C PHE A 101 -2.21 -17.69 -4.11
N ALA A 102 -1.98 -18.92 -3.66
CA ALA A 102 -2.85 -20.05 -4.02
C ALA A 102 -4.28 -19.85 -3.49
N ARG A 103 -4.41 -19.33 -2.27
CA ARG A 103 -5.71 -19.03 -1.65
C ARG A 103 -6.43 -17.91 -2.38
N LEU A 104 -5.72 -16.87 -2.83
CA LEU A 104 -6.30 -15.79 -3.63
C LEU A 104 -6.89 -16.34 -4.93
N HIS A 105 -6.13 -17.17 -5.67
CA HIS A 105 -6.63 -17.77 -6.91
C HIS A 105 -7.85 -18.66 -6.68
N GLU A 106 -7.89 -19.40 -5.57
CA GLU A 106 -9.05 -20.21 -5.21
C GLU A 106 -10.26 -19.35 -4.83
N GLN A 107 -10.06 -18.26 -4.09
CA GLN A 107 -11.13 -17.33 -3.73
C GLN A 107 -11.75 -16.69 -4.98
N ILE A 108 -10.97 -16.17 -5.92
CA ILE A 108 -11.55 -15.56 -7.12
C ILE A 108 -12.28 -16.58 -8.00
N ARG A 109 -11.83 -17.84 -8.00
CA ARG A 109 -12.44 -18.93 -8.80
C ARG A 109 -13.81 -19.34 -8.27
N THR A 110 -14.00 -19.28 -6.95
CA THR A 110 -15.19 -19.78 -6.25
C THR A 110 -16.10 -18.70 -5.71
N ALA A 111 -15.66 -17.44 -5.71
CA ALA A 111 -16.43 -16.30 -5.20
C ALA A 111 -17.77 -16.17 -5.93
N SER A 112 -18.83 -16.02 -5.13
CA SER A 112 -20.14 -15.60 -5.59
C SER A 112 -20.27 -14.08 -5.59
N GLU A 113 -19.53 -13.40 -4.71
CA GLU A 113 -19.44 -11.95 -4.67
C GLU A 113 -18.55 -11.39 -5.80
N ASP A 114 -18.83 -10.15 -6.22
CA ASP A 114 -18.06 -9.47 -7.26
C ASP A 114 -16.91 -8.62 -6.71
N ILE A 115 -16.85 -8.44 -5.39
CA ILE A 115 -15.81 -7.68 -4.69
C ILE A 115 -15.51 -8.34 -3.35
N LEU A 116 -14.23 -8.45 -3.02
CA LEU A 116 -13.74 -9.16 -1.85
C LEU A 116 -12.87 -8.21 -1.00
N PRO A 117 -13.05 -8.22 0.34
CA PRO A 117 -12.22 -7.46 1.24
C PRO A 117 -10.85 -8.11 1.44
N VAL A 118 -9.84 -7.28 1.65
CA VAL A 118 -8.48 -7.68 2.02
C VAL A 118 -8.13 -7.01 3.34
N LYS A 119 -7.63 -7.78 4.31
CA LYS A 119 -7.23 -7.31 5.65
C LYS A 119 -5.77 -6.87 5.66
N PHE A 120 -5.44 -5.92 6.51
CA PHE A 120 -4.14 -5.26 6.55
C PHE A 120 -3.37 -5.62 7.82
N THR A 121 -2.14 -6.08 7.65
CA THR A 121 -1.09 -6.08 8.68
C THR A 121 -0.20 -4.87 8.43
N ASN A 122 -0.38 -3.82 9.24
CA ASN A 122 0.32 -2.55 9.08
C ASN A 122 1.64 -2.56 9.87
N PHE A 123 2.78 -2.56 9.18
CA PHE A 123 4.09 -2.50 9.80
C PHE A 123 4.50 -1.05 10.11
N TYR A 124 5.28 -0.86 11.17
CA TYR A 124 5.68 0.45 11.68
C TYR A 124 7.15 0.49 12.09
N GLY A 125 7.92 1.38 11.47
CA GLY A 125 9.36 1.53 11.68
C GLY A 125 10.20 0.40 11.09
N ASN A 126 9.78 -0.84 11.25
CA ASN A 126 10.42 -2.02 10.68
C ASN A 126 9.42 -3.18 10.44
N TYR A 127 9.89 -4.23 9.77
CA TYR A 127 9.11 -5.43 9.43
C TYR A 127 8.81 -6.38 10.62
N ARG A 128 9.28 -6.08 11.83
CA ARG A 128 9.04 -6.86 13.05
C ARG A 128 8.11 -6.19 14.04
N VAL A 129 7.66 -4.98 13.76
CA VAL A 129 6.71 -4.25 14.60
C VAL A 129 5.50 -3.91 13.75
N TYR A 130 4.33 -4.30 14.23
CA TYR A 130 3.08 -4.05 13.54
C TYR A 130 2.06 -3.44 14.49
N HIS A 131 1.04 -2.86 13.87
CA HIS A 131 -0.09 -2.26 14.55
C HIS A 131 -1.11 -3.35 14.90
N ALA A 132 -1.16 -3.74 16.17
CA ALA A 132 -1.99 -4.85 16.65
C ALA A 132 -3.38 -4.39 17.13
N ALA A 133 -3.47 -3.17 17.67
CA ALA A 133 -4.70 -2.64 18.25
C ALA A 133 -4.89 -1.15 17.91
N PRO A 134 -5.51 -0.78 16.77
CA PRO A 134 -5.77 0.62 16.32
C PRO A 134 -6.86 1.33 17.11
N GLU A 135 -6.71 1.37 18.43
CA GLU A 135 -7.61 2.06 19.34
C GLU A 135 -7.31 3.56 19.40
N LYS A 136 -6.04 3.97 19.62
CA LYS A 136 -5.67 5.39 19.72
C LYS A 136 -5.56 6.04 18.36
N ILE A 137 -4.75 5.46 17.47
CA ILE A 137 -4.63 5.92 16.09
C ILE A 137 -5.33 4.91 15.20
N ARG A 138 -6.36 5.37 14.48
CA ARG A 138 -7.08 4.52 13.53
C ARG A 138 -6.30 4.37 12.23
N TRP A 139 -5.87 3.15 11.96
CA TRP A 139 -5.29 2.74 10.69
C TRP A 139 -6.32 1.97 9.86
N ILE A 140 -6.06 1.89 8.56
CA ILE A 140 -6.87 1.07 7.67
C ILE A 140 -6.64 -0.39 8.05
N THR A 141 -7.71 -1.09 8.43
CA THR A 141 -7.67 -2.51 8.80
C THR A 141 -8.09 -3.43 7.65
N HIS A 142 -8.79 -2.88 6.66
CA HIS A 142 -9.22 -3.59 5.46
C HIS A 142 -9.54 -2.61 4.32
N LYS A 143 -9.47 -3.10 3.08
CA LYS A 143 -9.95 -2.41 1.88
C LYS A 143 -10.69 -3.38 0.96
N TRP A 144 -11.54 -2.87 0.08
CA TRP A 144 -12.21 -3.66 -0.96
C TRP A 144 -11.49 -3.44 -2.28
N ILE A 145 -10.41 -4.20 -2.50
CA ILE A 145 -9.43 -3.97 -3.57
C ILE A 145 -9.26 -5.17 -4.50
N LEU A 146 -9.93 -6.29 -4.22
CA LEU A 146 -10.00 -7.45 -5.09
C LEU A 146 -11.42 -7.54 -5.66
N HIS A 147 -11.58 -7.33 -6.96
CA HIS A 147 -12.91 -7.22 -7.58
C HIS A 147 -12.94 -7.81 -8.99
N ARG A 148 -14.11 -8.19 -9.48
CA ARG A 148 -14.30 -8.55 -10.88
C ARG A 148 -14.02 -7.36 -11.78
N ASN A 149 -13.47 -7.61 -12.96
CA ASN A 149 -13.25 -6.56 -13.94
C ASN A 149 -14.56 -6.24 -14.67
N ARG A 150 -15.29 -5.27 -14.13
CA ARG A 150 -16.60 -4.86 -14.66
C ARG A 150 -16.62 -3.36 -14.95
N PRO A 151 -17.45 -2.89 -15.91
CA PRO A 151 -17.55 -1.48 -16.25
C PRO A 151 -18.16 -0.61 -15.14
N ASP A 152 -19.00 -1.20 -14.27
CA ASP A 152 -19.69 -0.53 -13.16
C ASP A 152 -18.84 -0.42 -11.88
N VAL A 153 -17.63 -1.00 -11.86
CA VAL A 153 -16.66 -0.79 -10.79
C VAL A 153 -16.01 0.58 -10.91
N HIS A 154 -16.01 1.31 -9.80
CA HIS A 154 -15.32 2.59 -9.68
C HIS A 154 -14.73 2.76 -8.27
N TYR A 155 -13.76 3.65 -8.12
CA TYR A 155 -13.20 4.00 -6.81
C TYR A 155 -13.95 5.16 -6.15
N VAL A 156 -13.94 5.19 -4.82
CA VAL A 156 -14.57 6.23 -4.02
C VAL A 156 -13.62 6.81 -2.98
N GLY A 157 -13.99 7.97 -2.41
CA GLY A 157 -13.24 8.59 -1.33
C GLY A 157 -11.82 8.98 -1.75
N ASP A 158 -10.82 8.44 -1.07
CA ASP A 158 -9.40 8.65 -1.35
C ASP A 158 -8.82 7.68 -2.39
N GLY A 159 -9.68 6.96 -3.11
CA GLY A 159 -9.25 6.00 -4.14
C GLY A 159 -8.67 4.71 -3.57
N SER A 160 -8.90 4.40 -2.29
CA SER A 160 -8.37 3.19 -1.65
C SER A 160 -9.24 1.95 -1.83
N SER A 161 -10.56 2.09 -2.00
CA SER A 161 -11.51 0.97 -2.10
C SER A 161 -12.39 1.11 -3.33
N ALA A 162 -12.58 0.01 -4.04
CA ALA A 162 -13.49 -0.09 -5.17
C ALA A 162 -14.95 -0.26 -4.68
N GLN A 163 -15.89 0.19 -5.49
CA GLN A 163 -17.33 0.07 -5.29
C GLN A 163 -18.00 -0.36 -6.60
N ILE A 164 -19.10 -1.10 -6.51
CA ILE A 164 -19.88 -1.57 -7.66
C ILE A 164 -21.19 -0.81 -7.70
N GLY A 165 -21.33 0.14 -8.64
CA GLY A 165 -22.49 1.04 -8.66
C GLY A 165 -22.78 1.65 -7.28
N GLU A 166 -24.02 1.59 -6.83
CA GLU A 166 -24.43 2.08 -5.50
C GLU A 166 -24.50 0.95 -4.44
N GLN A 167 -23.96 -0.22 -4.73
CA GLN A 167 -24.05 -1.37 -3.82
C GLN A 167 -23.22 -1.11 -2.55
N PRO A 168 -23.73 -1.54 -1.37
CA PRO A 168 -22.94 -1.51 -0.15
C PRO A 168 -21.79 -2.49 -0.24
N TRP A 169 -20.69 -2.19 0.46
CA TRP A 169 -19.58 -3.11 0.57
C TRP A 169 -19.99 -4.39 1.32
N PRO A 170 -19.54 -5.58 0.86
CA PRO A 170 -19.75 -6.82 1.58
C PRO A 170 -19.01 -6.80 2.91
N ALA A 171 -19.55 -7.51 3.90
CA ALA A 171 -18.93 -7.62 5.22
C ALA A 171 -17.52 -8.23 5.13
N VAL A 172 -16.63 -7.79 6.03
CA VAL A 172 -15.28 -8.34 6.12
C VAL A 172 -15.35 -9.76 6.67
N ARG A 173 -15.06 -10.73 5.81
CA ARG A 173 -15.12 -12.15 6.17
C ARG A 173 -13.97 -12.56 7.08
N SER A 174 -14.17 -13.60 7.88
CA SER A 174 -13.10 -14.18 8.72
C SER A 174 -11.95 -14.70 7.84
N ASP A 175 -12.28 -15.31 6.71
CA ASP A 175 -11.38 -15.86 5.70
C ASP A 175 -10.90 -14.84 4.66
N ALA A 176 -11.04 -13.53 4.89
CA ALA A 176 -10.44 -12.51 4.02
C ALA A 176 -8.91 -12.65 3.99
N LEU A 177 -8.31 -12.45 2.81
CA LEU A 177 -6.86 -12.49 2.62
C LEU A 177 -6.17 -11.44 3.50
N THR A 178 -4.95 -11.74 3.92
CA THR A 178 -4.12 -10.77 4.64
C THR A 178 -3.07 -10.18 3.71
N LEU A 179 -2.88 -8.88 3.80
CA LEU A 179 -1.89 -8.09 3.08
C LEU A 179 -0.92 -7.49 4.08
N HIS A 180 0.36 -7.45 3.73
CA HIS A 180 1.40 -6.76 4.48
C HIS A 180 1.57 -5.34 3.93
N HIS A 181 1.40 -4.33 4.78
CA HIS A 181 1.47 -2.92 4.40
C HIS A 181 2.62 -2.23 5.13
N PHE A 182 3.56 -1.68 4.36
CA PHE A 182 4.81 -1.08 4.84
C PHE A 182 4.79 0.45 4.76
N GLY A 183 3.62 1.07 4.69
CA GLY A 183 3.53 2.53 4.53
C GLY A 183 4.04 3.35 5.69
N ALA A 184 4.30 2.74 6.85
CA ALA A 184 5.00 3.36 7.97
C ALA A 184 6.41 2.80 8.23
N VAL A 185 6.99 2.10 7.25
CA VAL A 185 8.37 1.64 7.26
C VAL A 185 9.15 2.51 6.26
N ARG A 186 9.37 3.76 6.63
CA ARG A 186 10.14 4.74 5.82
C ARG A 186 11.16 5.46 6.67
N ASP A 187 12.11 6.15 6.03
CA ASP A 187 13.02 7.05 6.73
C ASP A 187 12.27 7.98 7.70
N ALA A 188 12.85 8.25 8.87
CA ALA A 188 12.17 8.96 9.94
C ALA A 188 11.83 10.41 9.56
N ALA A 189 12.67 11.10 8.78
CA ALA A 189 12.36 12.44 8.31
C ALA A 189 11.21 12.42 7.29
N GLN A 190 11.22 11.45 6.37
CA GLN A 190 10.12 11.23 5.42
C GLN A 190 8.82 10.87 6.14
N MET A 191 8.89 10.07 7.23
CA MET A 191 7.73 9.71 8.03
C MET A 191 7.06 10.94 8.63
N ARG A 192 7.84 11.85 9.22
CA ARG A 192 7.30 13.10 9.77
C ARG A 192 6.67 13.97 8.71
N LYS A 193 7.31 14.07 7.54
CA LYS A 193 6.76 14.81 6.39
C LYS A 193 5.40 14.22 5.99
N LYS A 194 5.32 12.89 5.84
CA LYS A 194 4.07 12.18 5.54
C LYS A 194 2.99 12.49 6.57
N TRP A 195 3.28 12.38 7.87
CA TRP A 195 2.28 12.67 8.91
C TRP A 195 1.77 14.11 8.89
N ARG A 196 2.63 15.07 8.58
CA ARG A 196 2.20 16.46 8.38
C ARG A 196 1.29 16.58 7.16
N GLU A 197 1.66 15.98 6.03
CA GLU A 197 0.89 16.04 4.79
C GLU A 197 -0.48 15.35 4.96
N ASP A 198 -0.52 14.17 5.57
CA ASP A 198 -1.73 13.44 5.91
C ASP A 198 -2.62 14.24 6.88
N GLY A 199 -2.03 14.87 7.91
CA GLY A 199 -2.75 15.71 8.87
C GLY A 199 -3.37 16.95 8.22
N LEU A 200 -2.63 17.63 7.34
CA LEU A 200 -3.14 18.75 6.54
C LEU A 200 -4.27 18.31 5.61
N ARG A 201 -4.12 17.15 4.94
CA ARG A 201 -5.14 16.57 4.07
C ARG A 201 -6.44 16.27 4.82
N LYS A 202 -6.36 15.64 6.00
CA LYS A 202 -7.52 15.34 6.85
C LYS A 202 -8.27 16.61 7.29
N GLN A 203 -7.58 17.74 7.42
CA GLN A 203 -8.19 19.03 7.73
C GLN A 203 -8.64 19.81 6.48
N ASN A 204 -8.48 19.24 5.28
CA ASN A 204 -8.69 19.91 4.00
C ASN A 204 -7.90 21.23 3.88
N ARG A 205 -6.67 21.25 4.42
CA ARG A 205 -5.78 22.41 4.47
C ARG A 205 -4.54 22.17 3.63
N ARG A 206 -3.93 23.28 3.18
CA ARG A 206 -2.61 23.29 2.57
C ARG A 206 -1.64 24.00 3.51
N GLY A 207 -0.49 23.37 3.73
CA GLY A 207 0.63 23.98 4.44
C GLY A 207 1.65 24.54 3.45
N PRO A 208 2.54 25.45 3.88
CA PRO A 208 3.65 25.87 3.04
C PRO A 208 4.52 24.66 2.66
N TRP A 209 5.18 24.76 1.50
CA TRP A 209 6.24 23.83 1.13
C TRP A 209 7.38 23.94 2.14
N ILE A 210 7.85 22.80 2.64
CA ILE A 210 8.96 22.72 3.58
C ILE A 210 10.05 21.86 2.95
N PRO A 211 11.28 22.38 2.80
CA PRO A 211 12.41 21.60 2.27
C PRO A 211 12.67 20.33 3.09
N GLN A 212 13.11 19.25 2.42
CA GLN A 212 13.37 17.96 3.06
C GLN A 212 14.34 18.06 4.25
N PHE A 213 15.38 18.90 4.15
CA PHE A 213 16.41 19.03 5.18
C PHE A 213 15.87 19.51 6.54
N ILE A 214 14.73 20.23 6.56
CA ILE A 214 14.08 20.64 7.82
C ILE A 214 13.57 19.43 8.60
N TYR A 215 13.02 18.43 7.91
CA TYR A 215 12.57 17.19 8.54
C TYR A 215 13.75 16.35 9.04
N ASN A 216 14.93 16.47 8.44
CA ASN A 216 16.14 15.79 8.91
C ASN A 216 16.59 16.31 10.30
N PHE A 217 16.36 17.60 10.60
CA PHE A 217 16.67 18.17 11.92
C PHE A 217 15.69 17.78 13.02
N ARG A 218 14.48 17.36 12.63
CA ARG A 218 13.44 16.93 13.56
C ARG A 218 12.76 15.70 12.96
N PRO A 219 13.40 14.53 12.94
CA PRO A 219 12.79 13.34 12.37
C PRO A 219 11.57 12.90 13.19
N HIS A 220 10.83 11.93 12.67
CA HIS A 220 9.81 11.21 13.41
C HIS A 220 10.43 10.45 14.59
N ASP A 221 9.73 10.44 15.72
CA ASP A 221 10.13 9.64 16.87
C ASP A 221 9.45 8.27 16.80
N TRP A 222 10.23 7.21 16.66
CA TRP A 222 9.68 5.86 16.61
C TRP A 222 9.08 5.39 17.94
N PHE A 223 9.39 6.08 19.06
CA PHE A 223 8.86 5.81 20.39
C PHE A 223 7.70 6.74 20.78
N ASP A 224 7.06 7.37 19.80
CA ASP A 224 5.93 8.27 19.99
C ASP A 224 4.81 7.60 20.82
N ALA A 225 4.44 8.26 21.92
CA ALA A 225 3.47 7.78 22.90
C ALA A 225 2.05 7.62 22.32
N ASP A 226 1.74 8.30 21.21
CA ASP A 226 0.46 8.13 20.54
C ASP A 226 0.38 6.80 19.77
N PHE A 227 1.52 6.21 19.41
CA PHE A 227 1.59 4.94 18.67
C PHE A 227 1.97 3.76 19.55
N ILE A 228 2.89 3.94 20.50
CA ILE A 228 3.57 2.84 21.19
C ILE A 228 2.61 1.85 21.87
N ASP A 229 1.48 2.33 22.39
CA ASP A 229 0.47 1.52 23.06
C ASP A 229 -0.35 0.65 22.13
N ASP A 230 -0.32 0.92 20.84
CA ASP A 230 -1.07 0.17 19.84
C ASP A 230 -0.21 -0.88 19.10
N LEU A 231 1.10 -0.92 19.37
CA LEU A 231 2.07 -1.75 18.66
C LEU A 231 2.33 -3.10 19.35
N ALA A 232 2.70 -4.10 18.57
CA ALA A 232 3.16 -5.40 19.07
C ALA A 232 4.28 -5.96 18.19
N THR A 233 4.97 -6.98 18.71
CA THR A 233 5.97 -7.71 17.92
C THR A 233 5.30 -8.66 16.92
N TYR A 234 5.81 -8.66 15.69
CA TYR A 234 5.36 -9.55 14.62
C TYR A 234 6.24 -10.79 14.58
N GLU A 235 5.64 -11.95 14.85
CA GLU A 235 6.30 -13.27 14.89
C GLU A 235 5.89 -14.18 13.72
N GLY A 236 5.15 -13.64 12.74
CA GLY A 236 4.74 -14.38 11.56
C GLY A 236 5.87 -14.58 10.54
N PRO A 237 5.61 -15.34 9.47
CA PRO A 237 6.56 -15.50 8.38
C PRO A 237 6.83 -14.17 7.66
N PHE A 238 8.04 -14.02 7.11
CA PHE A 238 8.42 -12.85 6.33
C PHE A 238 8.24 -13.13 4.84
N ILE A 239 7.72 -12.16 4.09
CA ILE A 239 7.63 -12.25 2.63
C ILE A 239 9.02 -12.29 1.98
N GLY A 240 9.11 -12.85 0.77
CA GLY A 240 10.35 -12.90 -0.02
C GLY A 240 11.20 -11.63 0.03
N PRO A 241 10.65 -10.45 -0.33
CA PRO A 241 11.37 -9.18 -0.27
C PRO A 241 12.01 -8.84 1.07
N VAL A 242 11.32 -9.13 2.18
CA VAL A 242 11.84 -8.88 3.54
C VAL A 242 12.97 -9.85 3.87
N ARG A 243 12.89 -11.11 3.40
CA ARG A 243 13.96 -12.10 3.60
C ARG A 243 15.22 -11.76 2.80
N GLU A 244 15.03 -11.27 1.58
CA GLU A 244 16.12 -10.95 0.65
C GLU A 244 16.83 -9.65 0.99
N ALA A 245 16.07 -8.62 1.43
CA ALA A 245 16.60 -7.30 1.72
C ALA A 245 15.98 -6.69 3.00
N PRO A 246 16.23 -7.27 4.18
CA PRO A 246 15.61 -6.83 5.45
C PRO A 246 15.90 -5.37 5.80
N ASP A 247 17.04 -4.83 5.36
CA ASP A 247 17.42 -3.43 5.57
C ASP A 247 16.50 -2.46 4.82
N ARG A 248 15.90 -2.87 3.68
CA ARG A 248 14.89 -2.06 2.97
C ARG A 248 13.64 -1.86 3.82
N PHE A 249 13.36 -2.81 4.70
CA PHE A 249 12.17 -2.84 5.56
C PHE A 249 12.51 -2.58 7.03
N THR A 250 13.67 -1.99 7.32
CA THR A 250 14.09 -1.58 8.67
C THR A 250 14.55 -0.13 8.66
N LYS A 251 13.83 0.77 9.34
CA LYS A 251 14.11 2.22 9.32
C LYS A 251 14.42 2.79 10.70
N ASP A 252 14.18 2.01 11.75
CA ASP A 252 14.50 2.36 13.14
C ASP A 252 15.66 1.52 13.71
N ASN A 253 16.34 0.70 12.90
CA ASN A 253 17.36 -0.26 13.31
C ASN A 253 16.87 -1.29 14.35
N LEU A 254 15.62 -1.74 14.22
CA LEU A 254 14.98 -2.70 15.14
C LEU A 254 14.89 -2.23 16.61
N ARG A 255 15.14 -0.94 16.88
CA ARG A 255 15.11 -0.39 18.24
C ARG A 255 13.74 -0.58 18.89
N LEU A 256 12.67 -0.36 18.13
CA LEU A 256 11.30 -0.51 18.61
C LEU A 256 10.95 -1.98 18.87
N PHE A 257 11.42 -2.90 18.03
CA PHE A 257 11.24 -4.34 18.24
C PHE A 257 11.85 -4.78 19.58
N HIS A 258 13.11 -4.40 19.84
CA HIS A 258 13.78 -4.75 21.09
C HIS A 258 13.12 -4.11 22.31
N HIS A 259 12.63 -2.87 22.18
CA HIS A 259 11.89 -2.22 23.26
C HIS A 259 10.58 -2.92 23.58
N LEU A 260 9.76 -3.26 22.57
CA LEU A 260 8.51 -3.99 22.79
C LEU A 260 8.74 -5.39 23.39
N LYS A 261 9.81 -6.08 22.97
CA LYS A 261 10.23 -7.34 23.61
C LYS A 261 10.52 -7.19 25.10
N GLN A 262 11.17 -6.09 25.52
CA GLN A 262 11.42 -5.81 26.94
C GLN A 262 10.13 -5.55 27.72
N LEU A 263 9.11 -5.00 27.05
CA LEU A 263 7.78 -4.79 27.63
C LEU A 263 6.89 -6.05 27.60
N GLY A 264 7.34 -7.16 27.01
CA GLY A 264 6.55 -8.39 26.86
C GLY A 264 5.41 -8.27 25.85
N ARG A 265 5.59 -7.43 24.82
CA ARG A 265 4.61 -7.12 23.77
C ARG A 265 5.04 -7.62 22.39
#